data_AF-A0A7D4TK38-F1
#
_entry.id   AF-A0A7D4TK38-F1
#
_cell.length_a   1.000
_cell.length_b   1.000
_cell.length_c   1.000
_cell.angle_alpha   90.00
_cell.angle_beta   90.00
_cell.angle_gamma   90.00
#
_symmetry.space_group_name_H-M   'P 1'
#
loop_
_entity.id
_entity.type
_entity.pdbx_description
1 polymer ?
#
loop_
_entity_poly.entity_id
_entity_poly.type
_entity_poly.pdbx_seq_one_letter_code
_entity_poly.pdbx_strand_id
1 'polypeptide(L)'
;MALADRLAPLHTSKAFDLGLADAIRSAVRRKPKRLTQAQLQFPYLVQAMSLLLANGLPISVAIAWLSPRLSGYWGEQFRILVAKLELGADLEKELWELAERTKFAAAQEFAQKLSLAITRGVPVATQLDQLAHSLQLELIRNLTKKAGSNETKMLIPTVFLILPVTVVFAIFPSLLVLQANY
;
A
#
# COMPACT_ATOMS: atom_id res chain seq x y z
N MET A 1 6.14 -66.90 17.37
CA MET A 1 5.11 -66.03 17.99
C MET A 1 5.81 -64.97 18.84
N ALA A 2 6.48 -64.00 18.20
CA ALA A 2 7.08 -62.83 18.86
C ALA A 2 7.56 -61.79 17.82
N LEU A 3 6.76 -61.54 16.78
CA LEU A 3 7.04 -60.52 15.76
C LEU A 3 5.84 -59.56 15.60
N ALA A 4 5.17 -59.25 16.71
CA ALA A 4 4.06 -58.29 16.76
C ALA A 4 4.41 -57.02 17.57
N ASP A 5 5.60 -56.96 18.17
CA ASP A 5 5.94 -55.94 19.18
C ASP A 5 6.96 -54.90 18.67
N ARG A 6 7.04 -54.70 17.36
CA ARG A 6 7.94 -53.71 16.72
C ARG A 6 7.24 -52.64 15.90
N LEU A 7 5.95 -52.41 16.15
CA LEU A 7 5.26 -51.23 15.64
C LEU A 7 5.21 -50.19 16.77
N ALA A 8 6.33 -49.47 16.93
CA ALA A 8 6.33 -48.21 17.65
C ALA A 8 5.24 -47.30 17.05
N PRO A 9 4.44 -46.59 17.87
CA PRO A 9 3.50 -45.62 17.34
C PRO A 9 4.31 -44.54 16.62
N LEU A 10 4.08 -44.41 15.32
CA LEU A 10 4.45 -43.22 14.55
C LEU A 10 3.85 -42.03 15.29
N HIS A 11 4.69 -41.39 16.09
CA HIS A 11 4.36 -40.19 16.84
C HIS A 11 4.11 -39.12 15.77
N THR A 12 2.85 -39.03 15.38
CA THR A 12 2.34 -38.07 14.43
C THR A 12 2.81 -36.70 14.86
N SER A 13 3.61 -36.10 13.98
CA SER A 13 4.26 -34.81 14.18
C SER A 13 3.22 -33.70 14.18
N LYS A 14 2.47 -33.57 15.28
CA LYS A 14 1.65 -32.39 15.59
C LYS A 14 2.47 -31.09 15.49
N ALA A 15 3.80 -31.18 15.70
CA ALA A 15 4.71 -30.06 15.59
C ALA A 15 4.92 -29.56 14.13
N PHE A 16 4.89 -30.46 13.14
CA PHE A 16 5.00 -30.09 11.72
C PHE A 16 3.72 -29.44 11.20
N ASP A 17 2.55 -29.95 11.63
CA ASP A 17 1.25 -29.40 11.25
C ASP A 17 1.01 -27.99 11.83
N LEU A 18 1.48 -27.70 13.06
CA LEU A 18 1.37 -26.37 13.65
C LEU A 18 2.22 -25.33 12.89
N GLY A 19 3.45 -25.68 12.51
CA GLY A 19 4.35 -24.77 11.79
C GLY A 19 3.85 -24.43 10.38
N LEU A 20 3.32 -25.42 9.66
CA LEU A 20 2.72 -25.22 8.33
C LEU A 20 1.42 -24.39 8.44
N ALA A 21 0.57 -24.71 9.42
CA ALA A 21 -0.68 -23.98 9.63
C ALA A 21 -0.44 -22.53 10.07
N ASP A 22 0.60 -22.25 10.87
CA ASP A 22 0.96 -20.89 11.28
C ASP A 22 1.68 -20.12 10.16
N ALA A 23 2.47 -20.79 9.33
CA ALA A 23 3.02 -20.21 8.10
C ALA A 23 1.89 -19.82 7.12
N ILE A 24 0.89 -20.69 6.93
CA ILE A 24 -0.28 -20.42 6.08
C ILE A 24 -1.17 -19.34 6.71
N ARG A 25 -1.43 -19.37 8.02
CA ARG A 25 -2.20 -18.33 8.73
C ARG A 25 -1.52 -16.96 8.67
N SER A 26 -0.19 -16.91 8.81
CA SER A 26 0.57 -15.67 8.69
C SER A 26 0.62 -15.14 7.24
N ALA A 27 0.58 -16.02 6.24
CA ALA A 27 0.41 -15.63 4.83
C ALA A 27 -0.99 -15.05 4.55
N VAL A 28 -2.03 -15.58 5.20
CA VAL A 28 -3.43 -15.15 5.01
C VAL A 28 -3.74 -13.84 5.74
N ARG A 29 -3.18 -13.59 6.93
CA ARG A 29 -3.37 -12.32 7.70
C ARG A 29 -2.57 -11.12 7.18
N ARG A 30 -1.62 -11.30 6.25
CA ARG A 30 -0.80 -10.21 5.68
C ARG A 30 -1.48 -9.45 4.52
N LYS A 31 -2.61 -9.93 4.00
CA LYS A 31 -3.31 -9.31 2.85
C LYS A 31 -3.72 -7.83 3.01
N PRO A 32 -4.27 -7.34 4.15
CA PRO A 32 -4.77 -5.97 4.21
C PRO A 32 -3.65 -4.93 4.09
N LYS A 33 -2.49 -5.18 4.72
CA LYS A 33 -1.37 -4.21 4.73
C LYS A 33 -0.71 -4.06 3.35
N ARG A 34 -0.62 -5.15 2.57
CA ARG A 34 -0.01 -5.14 1.22
C ARG A 34 -0.84 -4.33 0.22
N LEU A 35 -2.18 -4.46 0.26
CA LEU A 35 -3.07 -3.72 -0.64
C LEU A 35 -3.08 -2.22 -0.32
N THR A 36 -3.05 -1.84 0.96
CA THR A 36 -2.93 -0.43 1.34
C THR A 36 -1.61 0.18 0.86
N GLN A 37 -0.49 -0.53 1.00
CA GLN A 37 0.80 -0.06 0.47
C GLN A 37 0.78 0.02 -1.07
N ALA A 38 0.15 -0.93 -1.74
CA ALA A 38 -0.01 -0.90 -3.19
C ALA A 38 -0.77 0.36 -3.65
N GLN A 39 -1.87 0.72 -2.97
CA GLN A 39 -2.63 1.93 -3.27
C GLN A 39 -1.81 3.21 -3.06
N LEU A 40 -1.02 3.29 -1.98
CA LEU A 40 -0.16 4.45 -1.70
C LEU A 40 0.96 4.63 -2.74
N GLN A 41 1.48 3.53 -3.28
CA GLN A 41 2.57 3.55 -4.27
C GLN A 41 2.07 3.77 -5.71
N PHE A 42 0.78 3.51 -5.96
CA PHE A 42 0.22 3.54 -7.31
C PHE A 42 0.37 4.87 -8.05
N PRO A 43 0.15 6.06 -7.44
CA PRO A 43 0.30 7.34 -8.14
C PRO A 43 1.71 7.53 -8.72
N TYR A 44 2.74 7.05 -8.01
CA TYR A 44 4.14 7.13 -8.44
C TYR A 44 4.45 6.14 -9.58
N LEU A 45 3.82 4.95 -9.56
CA LEU A 45 3.92 4.00 -10.66
C LEU A 45 3.31 4.58 -11.94
N VAL A 46 2.13 5.18 -11.85
CA VAL A 46 1.46 5.81 -13.00
C VAL A 46 2.30 6.98 -13.54
N GLN A 47 2.89 7.79 -12.65
CA GLN A 47 3.80 8.87 -13.05
C GLN A 47 5.04 8.36 -13.77
N ALA A 48 5.69 7.31 -13.25
CA ALA A 48 6.84 6.70 -13.90
C ALA A 48 6.50 6.15 -15.29
N MET A 49 5.35 5.47 -15.42
CA MET A 49 4.84 5.01 -16.72
C MET A 49 4.59 6.18 -17.67
N SER A 50 3.91 7.24 -17.23
CA SER A 50 3.68 8.44 -18.04
C SER A 50 4.98 9.02 -18.59
N LEU A 51 6.01 9.16 -17.74
CA LEU A 51 7.31 9.69 -18.14
C LEU A 51 7.98 8.82 -19.19
N LEU A 52 7.97 7.49 -19.03
CA LEU A 52 8.56 6.57 -20.01
C LEU A 52 7.84 6.66 -21.35
N LEU A 53 6.51 6.71 -21.35
CA LEU A 53 5.72 6.84 -22.57
C LEU A 53 5.87 8.21 -23.24
N ALA A 54 6.07 9.28 -22.46
CA ALA A 54 6.37 10.61 -22.99
C ALA A 54 7.71 10.64 -23.74
N ASN A 55 8.65 9.77 -23.36
CA ASN A 55 9.92 9.58 -24.08
C ASN A 55 9.79 8.68 -25.31
N GLY A 56 8.57 8.28 -25.70
CA GLY A 56 8.31 7.47 -26.89
C GLY A 56 8.56 5.97 -26.71
N LEU A 57 8.73 5.48 -25.47
CA LEU A 57 8.87 4.03 -25.25
C LEU A 57 7.54 3.32 -25.54
N PRO A 58 7.55 2.16 -26.22
CA PRO A 58 6.38 1.30 -26.32
C PRO A 58 5.92 0.82 -24.94
N ILE A 59 4.61 0.57 -24.76
CA ILE A 59 4.02 0.18 -23.47
C ILE A 59 4.65 -1.10 -22.91
N SER A 60 4.82 -2.13 -23.73
CA SER A 60 5.47 -3.38 -23.33
C SER A 60 6.91 -3.16 -22.86
N VAL A 61 7.66 -2.31 -23.56
CA VAL A 61 9.04 -1.94 -23.22
C VAL A 61 9.10 -1.14 -21.92
N ALA A 62 8.18 -0.19 -21.72
CA ALA A 62 8.08 0.59 -20.50
C ALA A 62 7.76 -0.30 -19.28
N ILE A 63 6.84 -1.26 -19.44
CA ILE A 63 6.50 -2.26 -18.40
C ILE A 63 7.72 -3.13 -18.07
N ALA A 64 8.41 -3.65 -19.08
CA ALA A 64 9.61 -4.47 -18.89
C ALA A 64 10.74 -3.68 -18.22
N TRP A 65 10.91 -2.41 -18.59
CA TRP A 65 11.89 -1.51 -17.98
C TRP A 65 11.55 -1.21 -16.52
N LEU A 66 10.27 -1.00 -16.19
CA LEU A 66 9.85 -0.64 -14.84
C LEU A 66 9.81 -1.85 -13.90
N SER A 67 9.46 -3.03 -14.40
CA SER A 67 9.33 -4.30 -13.66
C SER A 67 10.47 -4.57 -12.65
N PRO A 68 11.78 -4.55 -13.03
CA PRO A 68 12.87 -4.81 -12.09
C PRO A 68 13.11 -3.68 -11.07
N ARG A 69 12.55 -2.48 -11.29
CA ARG A 69 12.69 -1.30 -10.40
C ARG A 69 11.57 -1.23 -9.36
N LEU A 70 10.49 -1.99 -9.56
CA LEU A 70 9.36 -2.04 -8.66
C LEU A 70 9.59 -3.08 -7.56
N SER A 71 9.07 -2.79 -6.37
CA SER A 71 9.08 -3.71 -5.23
C SER A 71 7.66 -3.96 -4.71
N GLY A 72 7.53 -4.86 -3.74
CA GLY A 72 6.25 -5.15 -3.10
C GLY A 72 5.22 -5.73 -4.06
N TYR A 73 3.97 -5.26 -3.95
CA TYR A 73 2.85 -5.75 -4.74
C TYR A 73 3.05 -5.48 -6.25
N TRP A 74 3.40 -4.25 -6.61
CA TRP A 74 3.55 -3.86 -8.03
C TRP A 74 4.71 -4.57 -8.72
N GLY A 75 5.84 -4.75 -8.03
CA GLY A 75 6.95 -5.53 -8.58
C GLY A 75 6.62 -7.00 -8.80
N GLU A 76 5.77 -7.59 -7.96
CA GLU A 76 5.26 -8.96 -8.17
C GLU A 76 4.30 -9.02 -9.37
N GLN A 77 3.35 -8.08 -9.45
CA GLN A 77 2.39 -8.04 -10.56
C GLN A 77 3.05 -7.73 -11.92
N PHE A 78 3.99 -6.79 -11.97
CA PHE A 78 4.68 -6.44 -13.21
C PHE A 78 5.62 -7.55 -13.69
N ARG A 79 6.25 -8.31 -12.79
CA ARG A 79 7.02 -9.50 -13.17
C ARG A 79 6.15 -10.59 -13.78
N ILE A 80 4.97 -10.83 -13.20
CA ILE A 80 3.98 -11.76 -13.78
C ILE A 80 3.54 -11.25 -15.16
N LEU A 81 3.24 -9.96 -15.29
CA LEU A 81 2.83 -9.36 -16.54
C LEU A 81 3.91 -9.52 -17.62
N VAL A 82 5.16 -9.17 -17.33
CA VAL A 82 6.30 -9.34 -18.26
C VAL A 82 6.46 -10.80 -18.67
N ALA A 83 6.46 -11.72 -17.71
CA ALA A 83 6.59 -13.16 -18.01
C ALA A 83 5.48 -13.67 -18.93
N LYS A 84 4.23 -13.22 -18.74
CA LYS A 84 3.12 -13.58 -19.62
C LYS A 84 3.28 -12.99 -21.04
N LEU A 85 3.75 -11.74 -21.14
CA LEU A 85 4.04 -11.12 -22.44
C LEU A 85 5.16 -11.82 -23.20
N GLU A 86 6.20 -12.27 -22.49
CA GLU A 86 7.29 -13.08 -23.06
C GLU A 86 6.78 -14.44 -23.59
N LEU A 87 5.71 -14.97 -23.00
CA LEU A 87 5.00 -16.17 -23.46
C LEU A 87 3.98 -15.89 -24.59
N GLY A 88 3.93 -14.66 -25.11
CA GLY A 88 3.04 -14.28 -26.21
C GLY A 88 1.60 -13.98 -25.80
N ALA A 89 1.33 -13.74 -24.52
CA ALA A 89 0.01 -13.29 -24.08
C ALA A 89 -0.34 -11.92 -24.65
N ASP A 90 -1.64 -11.70 -24.88
CA ASP A 90 -2.14 -10.41 -25.35
C ASP A 90 -2.06 -9.35 -24.24
N LEU A 91 -1.32 -8.28 -24.51
CA LEU A 91 -1.09 -7.18 -23.57
C LEU A 91 -2.38 -6.51 -23.12
N GLU A 92 -3.34 -6.33 -24.02
CA GLU A 92 -4.61 -5.67 -23.69
C GLU A 92 -5.39 -6.50 -22.66
N LYS A 93 -5.55 -7.80 -22.93
CA LYS A 93 -6.19 -8.74 -22.01
C LYS A 93 -5.49 -8.79 -20.65
N GLU A 94 -4.17 -8.84 -20.65
CA GLU A 94 -3.38 -8.96 -19.42
C GLU A 94 -3.42 -7.70 -18.55
N LEU A 95 -3.53 -6.52 -19.16
CA LEU A 95 -3.76 -5.26 -18.42
C LEU A 95 -5.13 -5.27 -17.73
N TRP A 96 -6.16 -5.81 -18.38
CA TRP A 96 -7.48 -5.97 -17.76
C TRP A 96 -7.46 -6.97 -16.60
N GLU A 97 -6.81 -8.13 -16.77
CA GLU A 97 -6.63 -9.10 -15.69
C GLU A 97 -5.88 -8.49 -14.50
N LEU A 98 -4.85 -7.68 -14.76
CA LEU A 98 -4.12 -6.95 -13.72
C LEU A 98 -5.04 -5.99 -12.94
N ALA A 99 -5.86 -5.21 -13.64
CA ALA A 99 -6.79 -4.27 -13.02
C ALA A 99 -7.84 -5.00 -12.16
N GLU A 100 -8.40 -6.09 -12.67
CA GLU A 100 -9.41 -6.89 -11.99
C GLU A 100 -8.87 -7.58 -10.73
N ARG A 101 -7.61 -8.05 -10.77
CA ARG A 101 -6.93 -8.62 -9.59
C ARG A 101 -6.66 -7.58 -8.51
N THR A 102 -6.41 -6.33 -8.90
CA THR A 102 -5.99 -5.27 -7.98
C THR A 102 -7.16 -4.62 -7.24
N LYS A 103 -8.37 -4.65 -7.82
CA LYS A 103 -9.65 -4.29 -7.16
C LYS A 103 -9.72 -2.86 -6.59
N PHE A 104 -9.16 -1.87 -7.28
CA PHE A 104 -9.44 -0.46 -6.98
C PHE A 104 -9.57 0.37 -8.26
N ALA A 105 -10.42 1.41 -8.22
CA ALA A 105 -10.86 2.17 -9.39
C ALA A 105 -9.71 2.74 -10.23
N ALA A 106 -8.69 3.32 -9.57
CA ALA A 106 -7.56 3.92 -10.27
C ALA A 106 -6.73 2.90 -11.10
N ALA A 107 -6.68 1.62 -10.69
CA ALA A 107 -6.02 0.57 -11.48
C ALA A 107 -6.82 0.22 -12.73
N GLN A 108 -8.15 0.23 -12.64
CA GLN A 108 -9.05 0.02 -13.78
C GLN A 108 -8.93 1.17 -14.77
N GLU A 109 -8.93 2.41 -14.29
CA GLU A 109 -8.78 3.58 -15.15
C GLU A 109 -7.42 3.60 -15.86
N PHE A 110 -6.35 3.23 -15.16
CA PHE A 110 -5.01 3.08 -15.74
C PHE A 110 -4.97 2.02 -16.86
N ALA A 111 -5.50 0.82 -16.59
CA ALA A 111 -5.56 -0.26 -17.58
C ALA A 111 -6.41 0.13 -18.79
N GLN A 112 -7.54 0.80 -18.56
CA GLN A 112 -8.42 1.29 -19.62
C GLN A 112 -7.71 2.32 -20.52
N LYS A 113 -6.99 3.29 -19.94
CA LYS A 113 -6.21 4.27 -20.72
C LYS A 113 -5.11 3.60 -21.55
N LEU A 114 -4.41 2.63 -20.98
CA LEU A 114 -3.38 1.88 -21.71
C LEU A 114 -3.96 0.99 -22.82
N SER A 115 -5.04 0.25 -22.56
CA SER A 115 -5.76 -0.54 -23.57
C SER A 115 -6.20 0.36 -24.73
N LEU A 116 -6.82 1.51 -24.42
CA LEU A 116 -7.23 2.47 -25.45
C LEU A 116 -6.07 2.98 -26.30
N ALA A 117 -4.91 3.21 -25.68
CA ALA A 117 -3.69 3.62 -26.36
C ALA A 117 -3.18 2.55 -27.33
N ILE A 118 -3.23 1.27 -26.92
CA ILE A 118 -2.82 0.12 -27.72
C ILE A 118 -3.74 0.00 -28.94
N THR A 119 -5.06 0.02 -28.75
CA THR A 119 -6.03 -0.19 -29.83
C THR A 119 -6.06 0.97 -30.83
N ARG A 120 -5.87 2.21 -30.36
CA ARG A 120 -6.08 3.42 -31.19
C ARG A 120 -4.79 4.17 -31.54
N GLY A 121 -3.63 3.76 -31.03
CA GLY A 121 -2.34 4.41 -31.30
C GLY A 121 -2.23 5.86 -30.79
N VAL A 122 -3.05 6.24 -29.81
CA VAL A 122 -3.12 7.62 -29.31
C VAL A 122 -1.98 7.89 -28.33
N PRO A 123 -1.34 9.08 -28.35
CA PRO A 123 -0.37 9.45 -27.32
C PRO A 123 -1.04 9.48 -25.94
N VAL A 124 -0.82 8.43 -25.15
CA VAL A 124 -1.42 8.24 -23.82
C VAL A 124 -0.59 8.89 -22.70
N ALA A 125 0.63 9.34 -23.01
CA ALA A 125 1.53 9.94 -22.05
C ALA A 125 0.90 11.11 -21.29
N THR A 126 0.24 12.04 -22.00
CA THR A 126 -0.44 13.20 -21.41
C THR A 126 -1.65 12.80 -20.57
N GLN A 127 -2.42 11.80 -20.99
CA GLN A 127 -3.58 11.30 -20.24
C GLN A 127 -3.16 10.57 -18.97
N LEU A 128 -2.05 9.83 -19.02
CA LEU A 128 -1.45 9.18 -17.86
C LEU A 128 -0.80 10.19 -16.92
N ASP A 129 -0.22 11.27 -17.43
CA ASP A 129 0.32 12.35 -16.61
C ASP A 129 -0.79 13.05 -15.81
N GLN A 130 -1.89 13.39 -16.47
CA GLN A 130 -3.09 13.94 -15.82
C GLN A 130 -3.68 12.99 -14.78
N LEU A 131 -3.71 11.68 -15.09
CA LEU A 131 -4.13 10.66 -14.12
C LEU A 131 -3.17 10.62 -12.93
N ALA A 132 -1.85 10.58 -13.16
CA ALA A 132 -0.85 10.57 -12.12
C ALA A 132 -0.99 11.77 -11.18
N HIS A 133 -1.11 12.98 -11.74
CA HIS A 133 -1.34 14.19 -10.98
C HIS A 133 -2.64 14.14 -10.15
N SER A 134 -3.74 13.66 -10.75
CA SER A 134 -5.02 13.52 -10.06
C SER A 134 -4.92 12.57 -8.86
N LEU A 135 -4.24 11.43 -9.05
CA LEU A 135 -4.02 10.43 -8.01
C LEU A 135 -3.11 10.94 -6.90
N GLN A 136 -2.09 11.73 -7.22
CA GLN A 136 -1.23 12.38 -6.22
C GLN A 136 -1.99 13.41 -5.39
N LEU A 137 -2.82 14.24 -6.04
CA LEU A 137 -3.67 15.20 -5.32
C LEU A 137 -4.64 14.47 -4.38
N GLU A 138 -5.24 13.37 -4.84
CA GLU A 138 -6.11 12.55 -3.99
C GLU A 138 -5.35 11.91 -2.83
N LEU A 139 -4.15 11.38 -3.07
CA LEU A 139 -3.28 10.82 -2.04
C LEU A 139 -2.96 11.86 -0.97
N ILE A 140 -2.50 13.06 -1.38
CA ILE A 140 -2.17 14.15 -0.46
C ILE A 140 -3.41 14.55 0.34
N ARG A 141 -4.57 14.73 -0.31
CA ARG A 141 -5.84 15.03 0.37
C ARG A 141 -6.19 13.98 1.41
N ASN A 142 -6.02 12.69 1.10
CA ASN A 142 -6.32 11.60 2.01
C ASN A 142 -5.34 11.53 3.19
N LEU A 143 -4.06 11.80 2.96
CA LEU A 143 -3.05 11.91 4.02
C LEU A 143 -3.33 13.12 4.92
N THR A 144 -3.67 14.27 4.34
CA THR A 144 -4.04 15.47 5.10
C THR A 144 -5.30 15.24 5.92
N LYS A 145 -6.34 14.59 5.39
CA LYS A 145 -7.54 14.25 6.18
C LYS A 145 -7.21 13.32 7.36
N LYS A 146 -6.33 12.34 7.16
CA LYS A 146 -5.88 11.45 8.24
C LYS A 146 -5.03 12.19 9.28
N ALA A 147 -4.21 13.16 8.86
CA ALA A 147 -3.42 13.99 9.76
C ALA A 147 -4.30 14.98 10.54
N GLY A 148 -5.24 15.65 9.87
CA GLY A 148 -6.14 16.66 10.44
C GLY A 148 -7.18 16.08 11.41
N SER A 149 -7.55 14.80 11.29
CA SER A 149 -8.41 14.16 12.29
C SER A 149 -7.78 14.12 13.69
N ASN A 150 -6.48 14.36 13.83
CA ASN A 150 -5.81 14.50 15.12
C ASN A 150 -5.81 15.94 15.66
N GLU A 151 -6.28 16.93 14.91
CA GLU A 151 -6.26 18.34 15.33
C GLU A 151 -7.06 18.56 16.62
N THR A 152 -8.30 18.07 16.69
CA THR A 152 -9.11 18.11 17.93
C THR A 152 -8.47 17.30 19.06
N LYS A 153 -7.79 16.19 18.73
CA LYS A 153 -7.04 15.38 19.71
C LYS A 153 -5.76 16.05 20.20
N MET A 154 -5.19 17.01 19.47
CA MET A 154 -4.05 17.82 19.92
C MET A 154 -4.48 18.97 20.84
N LEU A 155 -5.71 19.49 20.69
CA LEU A 155 -6.26 20.51 21.61
C LEU A 155 -6.50 19.96 23.02
N ILE A 156 -6.96 18.71 23.15
CA ILE A 156 -7.31 18.12 24.46
C ILE A 156 -6.09 18.08 25.41
N PRO A 157 -4.93 17.49 25.06
CA PRO A 157 -3.74 17.54 25.91
C PRO A 157 -3.27 18.95 26.19
N THR A 158 -3.32 19.84 25.20
CA THR A 158 -2.86 21.24 25.35
C THR A 158 -3.69 21.96 26.42
N VAL A 159 -5.01 21.89 26.33
CA VAL A 159 -5.91 22.58 27.27
C VAL A 159 -5.91 21.89 28.64
N PHE A 160 -6.02 20.57 28.70
CA PHE A 160 -6.08 19.86 29.99
C PHE A 160 -4.74 19.68 30.71
N LEU A 161 -3.60 19.91 30.05
CA LEU A 161 -2.29 19.79 30.66
C LEU A 161 -1.65 21.16 30.91
N ILE A 162 -1.64 22.04 29.90
CA ILE A 162 -0.94 23.32 29.99
C ILE A 162 -1.74 24.31 30.84
N LEU A 163 -3.06 24.44 30.58
CA LEU A 163 -3.91 25.38 31.34
C LEU A 163 -3.88 25.11 32.85
N PRO A 164 -4.12 23.89 33.37
CA PRO A 164 -4.11 23.67 34.81
C PRO A 164 -2.72 23.86 35.43
N VAL A 165 -1.64 23.43 34.75
CA VAL A 165 -0.28 23.70 35.22
C VAL A 165 -0.02 25.21 35.32
N THR A 166 -0.49 25.97 34.33
CA THR A 166 -0.35 27.44 34.29
C THR A 166 -1.15 28.09 35.42
N VAL A 167 -2.39 27.65 35.64
CA VAL A 167 -3.25 28.13 36.73
C VAL A 167 -2.59 27.86 38.09
N VAL A 168 -2.07 26.65 38.31
CA VAL A 168 -1.36 26.28 39.55
C VAL A 168 -0.15 27.19 39.79
N PHE A 169 0.65 27.44 38.75
CA PHE A 169 1.79 28.34 38.86
C PHE A 169 1.40 29.79 39.17
N ALA A 170 0.30 30.27 38.59
CA ALA A 170 -0.19 31.63 38.82
C ALA A 170 -0.69 31.83 40.26
N ILE A 171 -1.36 30.85 40.84
CA ILE A 171 -1.92 30.93 42.20
C ILE A 171 -0.89 30.63 43.30
N PHE A 172 0.15 29.84 43.00
CA PHE A 172 1.17 29.42 43.98
C PHE A 172 1.80 30.58 44.78
N PRO A 173 2.32 31.66 44.15
CA PRO A 173 2.93 32.77 44.90
C PRO A 173 1.90 33.54 45.73
N SER A 174 0.67 33.69 45.23
CA SER A 174 -0.42 34.37 45.97
C SER A 174 -0.76 33.65 47.26
N LEU A 175 -0.73 32.32 47.27
CA LEU A 175 -0.95 31.52 48.49
C LEU A 175 0.19 31.70 49.50
N LEU A 176 1.45 31.76 49.05
CA LEU A 176 2.61 31.99 49.92
C LEU A 176 2.56 33.36 50.61
N VAL A 177 2.17 34.41 49.88
CA VAL A 177 2.01 35.75 50.45
C VAL A 177 0.89 35.79 51.48
N LEU A 178 -0.22 35.08 51.22
CA LEU A 178 -1.34 35.01 52.15
C LEU A 178 -0.98 34.31 53.48
N GLN A 179 -0.10 33.29 53.43
CA GLN A 179 0.38 32.57 54.61
C GLN A 179 1.47 33.34 55.38
N ALA A 180 2.28 34.15 54.70
CA ALA A 180 3.35 34.93 55.33
C ALA A 180 2.85 36.18 56.07
N ASN A 181 1.61 36.61 55.80
CA ASN A 181 1.01 37.81 56.35
C ASN A 181 -0.03 37.53 57.47
N TYR A 182 0.01 36.30 58.00
CA TYR A 182 -0.68 35.83 59.21
C TYR A 182 0.37 35.29 60.18
#